data_AF-A0A0K6G5P1-F1
#
_entry.id   AF-A0A0K6G5P1-F1
#
_cell.length_a   1.000
_cell.length_b   1.000
_cell.length_c   1.000
_cell.angle_alpha   90.00
_cell.angle_beta   90.00
_cell.angle_gamma   90.00
#
_symmetry.space_group_name_H-M   'P 1'
#
loop_
_entity.id
_entity.type
_entity.pdbx_description
1 polymer ?
#
loop_
_entity_poly.entity_id
_entity_poly.type
_entity_poly.pdbx_seq_one_letter_code
_entity_poly.pdbx_strand_id
1 'polypeptide(L)'
;MRSNTVTCLLLVCLASLVLASPVYHLPHTLDERKTSTYGKHGAVATEVKLCSDLGVEILKKGGNAADAMIGAQLCVGTVAAYHSGIGGGGFMLIRSPNGTYETIDFREFAPGSATELMYVNKTGSPSQVGGLAVAVPGELRGFEALHKRHGKLSWKKIFEPVIELAKGFQVSRELAKVLTSNLTYITEDPLWATVYAPNGTIAVAGQTIRRPTYANTLQRIADEGVSAFYTGSIANNMIAKAQANGGIITLEDLKKYQVIIREPVQIKYRNYTITSCPAPSSGIIALSALQILEHFDVSNSSSINTTTHLLDEAIKFAYGQRMSIGDPAFIKNVTELQKFYLEESTSKELADKISLSTTYPSYYYNPENYTAQRESGTSHLVTADASGLVISLTSTVNYYFGSQLMTEDGIILNDEMDDFSTPGTSNGFGYIATPANYIAPYKRPLSSISPTIVEDNEGNFRFATGAAGGSRIITATLQSLWHVLDQGMDVQSAINAPRLHDQIIPLTTTFEYTYDNATTAYMAALGHNVSWVAPGQSVVQGVTRDSNGVFAAASDGRKLDSGSTVY
;
A
#
# COMPACT_ATOMS: atom_id res chain seq x y z
N MET A 1 67.42 49.89 9.03
CA MET A 1 66.97 50.79 7.93
C MET A 1 66.70 49.94 6.71
N ARG A 2 65.44 49.52 6.52
CA ARG A 2 64.97 48.76 5.36
C ARG A 2 64.24 49.74 4.46
N SER A 3 64.62 49.79 3.18
CA SER A 3 64.09 50.74 2.20
C SER A 3 62.82 50.20 1.56
N ASN A 4 61.82 51.08 1.47
CA ASN A 4 60.50 50.85 0.92
C ASN A 4 60.53 50.77 -0.61
N THR A 5 59.93 49.72 -1.16
CA THR A 5 59.52 49.67 -2.57
C THR A 5 58.02 49.46 -2.60
N VAL A 6 57.32 50.41 -3.21
CA VAL A 6 55.88 50.44 -3.44
C VAL A 6 55.54 49.45 -4.55
N THR A 7 54.62 48.51 -4.29
CA THR A 7 54.02 47.67 -5.32
C THR A 7 52.50 47.67 -5.15
N CYS A 8 51.80 48.18 -6.17
CA CYS A 8 50.35 48.19 -6.31
C CYS A 8 49.77 46.76 -6.21
N LEU A 9 48.78 46.56 -5.33
CA LEU A 9 47.92 45.39 -5.33
C LEU A 9 46.76 45.61 -6.32
N LEU A 10 46.75 44.85 -7.41
CA LEU A 10 45.60 44.68 -8.30
C LEU A 10 44.74 43.54 -7.75
N LEU A 11 43.58 43.88 -7.18
CA LEU A 11 42.51 42.92 -6.89
C LEU A 11 41.86 42.49 -8.21
N VAL A 12 42.09 41.25 -8.63
CA VAL A 12 41.32 40.62 -9.71
C VAL A 12 40.22 39.78 -9.08
N CYS A 13 39.00 40.31 -9.07
CA CYS A 13 37.78 39.56 -8.77
C CYS A 13 37.51 38.55 -9.90
N LEU A 14 37.74 37.26 -9.64
CA LEU A 14 37.14 36.19 -10.44
C LEU A 14 35.65 36.12 -10.12
N ALA A 15 34.83 36.71 -10.99
CA ALA A 15 33.39 36.46 -11.02
C ALA A 15 33.15 35.09 -11.68
N SER A 16 32.82 34.09 -10.86
CA SER A 16 32.33 32.80 -11.31
C SER A 16 30.96 32.99 -11.96
N LEU A 17 30.91 32.96 -13.30
CA LEU A 17 29.66 32.81 -14.04
C LEU A 17 29.08 31.42 -13.75
N VAL A 18 28.18 31.34 -12.77
CA VAL A 18 27.26 30.22 -12.62
C VAL A 18 26.24 30.37 -13.75
N LEU A 19 26.44 29.61 -14.83
CA LEU A 19 25.38 29.36 -15.80
C LEU A 19 24.30 28.57 -15.07
N ALA A 20 23.28 29.27 -14.59
CA ALA A 20 22.06 28.66 -14.08
C ALA A 20 21.40 27.92 -15.24
N SER A 21 21.51 26.59 -15.23
CA SER A 21 20.67 25.72 -16.05
C SER A 21 19.22 26.11 -15.78
N PRO A 22 18.37 26.31 -16.80
CA PRO A 22 16.96 26.56 -16.57
C PRO A 22 16.39 25.33 -15.86
N VAL A 23 16.05 25.50 -14.59
CA VAL A 23 15.19 24.59 -13.87
C VAL A 23 13.85 24.67 -14.60
N TYR A 24 13.57 23.67 -15.44
CA TYR A 24 12.23 23.47 -15.95
C TYR A 24 11.34 23.14 -14.75
N HIS A 25 10.73 24.17 -14.15
CA HIS A 25 9.53 24.02 -13.36
C HIS A 25 8.42 23.60 -14.33
N LEU A 26 8.31 22.29 -14.58
CA LEU A 26 7.04 21.72 -15.01
C LEU A 26 6.04 22.01 -13.88
N PRO A 27 4.94 22.73 -14.15
CA PRO A 27 3.87 22.82 -13.19
C PRO A 27 3.40 21.39 -12.92
N HIS A 28 3.48 20.93 -11.68
CA HIS A 28 2.71 19.77 -11.23
C HIS A 28 1.23 20.19 -11.17
N THR A 29 0.62 20.47 -12.32
CA THR A 29 -0.83 20.41 -12.43
C THR A 29 -1.18 18.94 -12.23
N LEU A 30 -1.89 18.62 -11.15
CA LEU A 30 -2.73 17.41 -11.12
C LEU A 30 -3.45 17.38 -12.47
N ASP A 31 -3.34 16.28 -13.20
CA ASP A 31 -4.04 16.15 -14.47
C ASP A 31 -5.54 16.31 -14.18
N GLU A 32 -6.09 17.49 -14.47
CA GLU A 32 -7.48 17.92 -14.22
C GLU A 32 -8.51 17.07 -15.01
N ARG A 33 -8.11 15.89 -15.51
CA ARG A 33 -8.86 15.05 -16.45
C ARG A 33 -9.11 13.62 -15.98
N LYS A 34 -8.90 13.28 -14.70
CA LYS A 34 -9.45 12.03 -14.16
C LYS A 34 -10.81 12.31 -13.53
N THR A 35 -11.85 12.30 -14.36
CA THR A 35 -13.25 12.31 -13.90
C THR A 35 -13.67 10.89 -13.51
N SER A 36 -14.49 10.73 -12.48
CA SER A 36 -15.11 9.43 -12.17
C SER A 36 -15.79 8.85 -13.41
N THR A 37 -15.62 7.54 -13.61
CA THR A 37 -16.38 6.79 -14.61
C THR A 37 -17.66 6.24 -13.97
N TYR A 38 -18.75 6.16 -14.73
CA TYR A 38 -20.07 5.76 -14.23
C TYR A 38 -20.69 4.63 -15.07
N GLY A 39 -21.51 3.79 -14.44
CA GLY A 39 -22.18 2.65 -15.05
C GLY A 39 -22.93 1.81 -14.03
N LYS A 40 -23.59 0.72 -14.46
CA LYS A 40 -24.53 -0.04 -13.61
C LYS A 40 -24.14 -1.50 -13.41
N HIS A 41 -23.19 -2.03 -14.17
CA HIS A 41 -22.85 -3.46 -14.18
C HIS A 41 -21.64 -3.77 -13.28
N GLY A 42 -20.66 -2.88 -13.20
CA GLY A 42 -19.54 -3.05 -12.28
C GLY A 42 -18.43 -2.03 -12.46
N ALA A 43 -17.52 -2.01 -11.51
CA ALA A 43 -16.46 -1.02 -11.39
C ALA A 43 -15.15 -1.68 -10.98
N VAL A 44 -14.05 -1.18 -11.55
CA VAL A 44 -12.69 -1.58 -11.20
C VAL A 44 -11.84 -0.31 -11.06
N ALA A 45 -11.21 -0.12 -9.90
CA ALA A 45 -10.28 0.97 -9.65
C ALA A 45 -8.92 0.40 -9.25
N THR A 46 -7.86 0.79 -9.97
CA THR A 46 -6.50 0.31 -9.74
C THR A 46 -5.47 1.43 -9.95
N GLU A 47 -4.25 1.15 -9.50
CA GLU A 47 -3.10 2.02 -9.72
C GLU A 47 -2.56 2.02 -11.15
N VAL A 48 -3.17 1.26 -12.06
CA VAL A 48 -2.79 1.16 -13.47
C VAL A 48 -4.05 1.08 -14.35
N LYS A 49 -4.37 2.14 -15.09
CA LYS A 49 -5.60 2.24 -15.91
C LYS A 49 -5.81 1.03 -16.84
N LEU A 50 -4.73 0.56 -17.47
CA LEU A 50 -4.76 -0.65 -18.31
C LEU A 50 -5.32 -1.88 -17.56
N CYS A 51 -5.00 -2.02 -16.29
CA CYS A 51 -5.46 -3.14 -15.47
C CYS A 51 -6.89 -2.97 -14.97
N SER A 52 -7.36 -1.74 -14.79
CA SER A 52 -8.79 -1.45 -14.59
C SER A 52 -9.61 -1.80 -15.83
N ASP A 53 -9.11 -1.47 -17.02
CA ASP A 53 -9.72 -1.86 -18.29
C ASP A 53 -9.77 -3.37 -18.46
N LEU A 54 -8.66 -4.06 -18.18
CA LEU A 54 -8.60 -5.52 -18.24
C LEU A 54 -9.59 -6.17 -17.26
N GLY A 55 -9.72 -5.66 -16.03
CA GLY A 55 -10.69 -6.14 -15.06
C GLY A 55 -12.14 -5.97 -15.54
N VAL A 56 -12.47 -4.82 -16.15
CA VAL A 56 -13.79 -4.60 -16.75
C VAL A 56 -14.05 -5.49 -17.96
N GLU A 57 -13.05 -5.76 -18.79
CA GLU A 57 -13.19 -6.73 -19.89
C GLU A 57 -13.46 -8.15 -19.39
N ILE A 58 -12.94 -8.52 -18.21
CA ILE A 58 -13.28 -9.79 -17.55
C ILE A 58 -14.76 -9.80 -17.11
N LEU A 59 -15.27 -8.69 -16.54
CA LEU A 59 -16.70 -8.56 -16.22
C LEU A 59 -17.56 -8.71 -17.48
N LYS A 60 -17.19 -8.04 -18.58
CA LYS A 60 -17.90 -8.13 -19.87
C LYS A 60 -17.92 -9.53 -20.47
N LYS A 61 -16.89 -10.33 -20.21
CA LYS A 61 -16.81 -11.75 -20.61
C LYS A 61 -17.65 -12.69 -19.74
N GLY A 62 -18.45 -12.14 -18.82
CA GLY A 62 -19.38 -12.89 -17.98
C GLY A 62 -18.83 -13.27 -16.60
N GLY A 63 -17.62 -12.80 -16.26
CA GLY A 63 -17.06 -12.90 -14.91
C GLY A 63 -17.74 -11.98 -13.92
N ASN A 64 -17.30 -12.05 -12.66
CA ASN A 64 -17.77 -11.19 -11.58
C ASN A 64 -16.60 -10.42 -10.94
N ALA A 65 -16.87 -9.67 -9.87
CA ALA A 65 -15.89 -8.83 -9.18
C ALA A 65 -14.70 -9.63 -8.65
N ALA A 66 -14.86 -10.91 -8.30
CA ALA A 66 -13.76 -11.80 -7.92
C ALA A 66 -12.86 -12.14 -9.12
N ASP A 67 -13.45 -12.54 -10.26
CA ASP A 67 -12.68 -12.80 -11.48
C ASP A 67 -11.93 -11.54 -11.96
N ALA A 68 -12.62 -10.40 -11.92
CA ALA A 68 -12.05 -9.10 -12.28
C ALA A 68 -10.92 -8.69 -11.34
N MET A 69 -11.05 -8.93 -10.03
CA MET A 69 -10.00 -8.64 -9.05
C MET A 69 -8.74 -9.44 -9.35
N ILE A 70 -8.88 -10.75 -9.59
CA ILE A 70 -7.73 -11.63 -9.88
C ILE A 70 -7.05 -11.20 -11.17
N GLY A 71 -7.80 -10.99 -12.26
CA GLY A 71 -7.20 -10.58 -13.53
C GLY A 71 -6.57 -9.19 -13.48
N ALA A 72 -7.22 -8.22 -12.84
CA ALA A 72 -6.68 -6.87 -12.66
C ALA A 72 -5.40 -6.90 -11.83
N GLN A 73 -5.35 -7.64 -10.73
CA GLN A 73 -4.14 -7.71 -9.90
C GLN A 73 -3.00 -8.47 -10.57
N LEU A 74 -3.28 -9.55 -11.32
CA LEU A 74 -2.27 -10.22 -12.15
C LEU A 74 -1.72 -9.29 -13.25
N CYS A 75 -2.58 -8.44 -13.84
CA CYS A 75 -2.13 -7.38 -14.74
C CYS A 75 -1.20 -6.40 -14.04
N VAL A 76 -1.56 -5.91 -12.84
CA VAL A 76 -0.72 -5.01 -12.05
C VAL A 76 0.65 -5.67 -11.77
N GLY A 77 0.67 -6.93 -11.32
CA GLY A 77 1.91 -7.69 -11.12
C GLY A 77 2.71 -8.00 -12.39
N THR A 78 2.14 -7.79 -13.57
CA THR A 78 2.81 -7.92 -14.86
C THR A 78 3.47 -6.61 -15.28
N VAL A 79 2.72 -5.50 -15.30
CA VAL A 79 3.18 -4.22 -15.89
C VAL A 79 3.72 -3.23 -14.86
N ALA A 80 3.36 -3.40 -13.59
CA ALA A 80 3.79 -2.59 -12.47
C ALA A 80 4.36 -3.48 -11.34
N ALA A 81 5.12 -4.50 -11.74
CA ALA A 81 5.72 -5.50 -10.86
C ALA A 81 6.71 -4.93 -9.82
N TYR A 82 7.04 -3.65 -9.94
CA TYR A 82 7.89 -2.93 -9.01
C TYR A 82 7.23 -2.72 -7.65
N HIS A 83 5.92 -2.87 -7.46
CA HIS A 83 5.30 -2.69 -6.14
C HIS A 83 4.33 -3.79 -5.70
N SER A 84 3.98 -4.73 -6.58
CA SER A 84 3.11 -5.85 -6.24
C SER A 84 3.24 -6.97 -7.28
N GLY A 85 2.90 -8.20 -6.90
CA GLY A 85 2.83 -9.33 -7.82
C GLY A 85 3.00 -10.67 -7.10
N ILE A 86 3.00 -11.77 -7.88
CA ILE A 86 2.85 -13.14 -7.34
C ILE A 86 3.97 -13.59 -6.40
N GLY A 87 5.08 -12.85 -6.32
CA GLY A 87 6.15 -13.05 -5.36
C GLY A 87 5.94 -12.35 -4.02
N GLY A 88 4.78 -11.75 -3.77
CA GLY A 88 4.42 -11.10 -2.51
C GLY A 88 3.09 -11.60 -1.93
N GLY A 89 2.34 -10.71 -1.28
CA GLY A 89 1.17 -11.04 -0.46
C GLY A 89 0.36 -9.81 -0.04
N GLY A 90 -0.60 -10.01 0.88
CA GLY A 90 -1.52 -8.94 1.27
C GLY A 90 -2.83 -9.40 1.91
N PHE A 91 -3.87 -8.55 1.80
CA PHE A 91 -5.18 -8.78 2.40
C PHE A 91 -6.32 -8.39 1.47
N MET A 92 -7.41 -9.16 1.52
CA MET A 92 -8.65 -8.91 0.79
C MET A 92 -9.80 -8.83 1.79
N LEU A 93 -10.54 -7.72 1.79
CA LEU A 93 -11.84 -7.62 2.42
C LEU A 93 -12.93 -7.85 1.37
N ILE A 94 -13.83 -8.80 1.64
CA ILE A 94 -14.87 -9.22 0.71
C ILE A 94 -16.23 -9.00 1.35
N ARG A 95 -17.11 -8.31 0.65
CA ARG A 95 -18.54 -8.24 0.91
C ARG A 95 -19.26 -9.11 -0.11
N SER A 96 -19.90 -10.18 0.34
CA SER A 96 -20.67 -11.08 -0.52
C SER A 96 -22.01 -10.45 -0.92
N PRO A 97 -22.65 -10.91 -2.02
CA PRO A 97 -23.97 -10.44 -2.46
C PRO A 97 -25.06 -10.48 -1.37
N ASN A 98 -24.99 -11.45 -0.45
CA ASN A 98 -25.91 -11.61 0.67
C ASN A 98 -25.61 -10.69 1.88
N GLY A 99 -24.63 -9.80 1.78
CA GLY A 99 -24.22 -8.90 2.86
C GLY A 99 -23.27 -9.50 3.90
N THR A 100 -22.84 -10.77 3.75
CA THR A 100 -21.84 -11.35 4.67
C THR A 100 -20.43 -10.94 4.28
N TYR A 101 -19.56 -10.77 5.27
CA TYR A 101 -18.17 -10.39 5.04
C TYR A 101 -17.18 -11.48 5.42
N GLU A 102 -16.04 -11.45 4.75
CA GLU A 102 -14.86 -12.22 5.14
C GLU A 102 -13.57 -11.49 4.77
N THR A 103 -12.49 -11.84 5.46
CA THR A 103 -11.14 -11.44 5.10
C THR A 103 -10.34 -12.64 4.63
N ILE A 104 -9.72 -12.55 3.45
CA ILE A 104 -8.67 -13.49 3.04
C ILE A 104 -7.33 -12.83 3.39
N ASP A 105 -6.66 -13.38 4.40
CA ASP A 105 -5.29 -13.03 4.77
C ASP A 105 -4.32 -13.97 4.04
N PHE A 106 -3.72 -13.41 2.98
CA PHE A 106 -2.67 -14.01 2.18
C PHE A 106 -1.33 -13.27 2.39
N ARG A 107 -1.13 -12.74 3.60
CA ARG A 107 0.14 -12.14 4.01
C ARG A 107 1.23 -13.20 3.98
N GLU A 108 2.42 -12.78 3.59
CA GLU A 108 3.61 -13.61 3.67
C GLU A 108 3.89 -14.02 5.11
N PHE A 109 4.56 -15.16 5.29
CA PHE A 109 5.08 -15.53 6.60
C PHE A 109 6.61 -15.65 6.59
N ALA A 110 7.20 -15.53 7.77
CA ALA A 110 8.62 -15.77 7.96
C ALA A 110 8.96 -17.25 7.65
N PRO A 111 10.08 -17.53 6.95
CA PRO A 111 10.56 -18.91 6.78
C PRO A 111 10.75 -19.63 8.11
N GLY A 112 10.66 -20.97 8.11
CA GLY A 112 10.76 -21.79 9.31
C GLY A 112 12.09 -21.70 10.05
N SER A 113 13.15 -21.26 9.36
CA SER A 113 14.48 -21.02 9.94
C SER A 113 14.72 -19.57 10.37
N ALA A 114 13.71 -18.70 10.28
CA ALA A 114 13.83 -17.31 10.73
C ALA A 114 14.01 -17.24 12.25
N THR A 115 14.78 -16.27 12.73
CA THR A 115 15.01 -16.08 14.17
C THR A 115 14.85 -14.61 14.54
N GLU A 116 14.43 -14.36 15.78
CA GLU A 116 14.21 -13.01 16.32
C GLU A 116 15.39 -12.06 16.08
N LEU A 117 16.62 -12.58 16.18
CA LEU A 117 17.84 -11.78 16.15
C LEU A 117 18.56 -11.80 14.79
N MET A 118 17.95 -12.34 13.72
CA MET A 118 18.65 -12.58 12.45
C MET A 118 19.23 -11.32 11.78
N TYR A 119 18.66 -10.14 12.09
CA TYR A 119 19.11 -8.83 11.58
C TYR A 119 19.88 -7.98 12.60
N VAL A 120 19.97 -8.42 13.86
CA VAL A 120 20.66 -7.65 14.91
C VAL A 120 22.14 -7.52 14.57
N ASN A 121 22.67 -6.29 14.64
CA ASN A 121 24.06 -5.93 14.34
C ASN A 121 24.53 -6.31 12.92
N LYS A 122 23.61 -6.44 11.95
CA LYS A 122 23.97 -6.68 10.55
C LYS A 122 24.15 -5.36 9.79
N THR A 123 25.07 -5.36 8.84
CA THR A 123 25.27 -4.25 7.88
C THR A 123 24.58 -4.56 6.55
N GLY A 124 24.23 -3.52 5.78
CA GLY A 124 23.74 -3.68 4.40
C GLY A 124 22.26 -4.04 4.24
N SER A 125 21.40 -3.64 5.17
CA SER A 125 19.92 -3.81 5.10
C SER A 125 19.44 -5.22 4.68
N PRO A 126 19.87 -6.30 5.36
CA PRO A 126 19.51 -7.67 4.99
C PRO A 126 18.01 -8.01 5.13
N SER A 127 17.22 -7.15 5.77
CA SER A 127 15.77 -7.23 5.80
C SER A 127 15.11 -6.70 4.52
N GLN A 128 15.83 -5.90 3.73
CA GLN A 128 15.33 -5.21 2.52
C GLN A 128 15.93 -5.78 1.24
N VAL A 129 17.20 -6.20 1.25
CA VAL A 129 17.91 -6.63 0.03
C VAL A 129 18.48 -8.04 0.18
N GLY A 130 18.30 -8.84 -0.86
CA GLY A 130 18.85 -10.20 -0.93
C GLY A 130 17.93 -11.27 -0.33
N GLY A 131 18.45 -12.50 -0.22
CA GLY A 131 17.62 -13.66 0.08
C GLY A 131 17.07 -13.71 1.50
N LEU A 132 17.73 -13.05 2.46
CA LEU A 132 17.25 -12.98 3.85
C LEU A 132 16.01 -12.11 3.99
N ALA A 133 15.76 -11.20 3.05
CA ALA A 133 14.60 -10.32 3.04
C ALA A 133 13.31 -11.06 2.62
N VAL A 134 13.46 -12.20 1.94
CA VAL A 134 12.34 -12.92 1.30
C VAL A 134 11.51 -13.68 2.33
N ALA A 135 10.26 -13.24 2.49
CA ALA A 135 9.22 -14.01 3.15
C ALA A 135 8.48 -14.92 2.14
N VAL A 136 7.73 -15.90 2.63
CA VAL A 136 7.08 -16.87 1.73
C VAL A 136 5.86 -16.25 1.02
N PRO A 137 5.85 -16.19 -0.33
CA PRO A 137 4.80 -15.51 -1.09
C PRO A 137 3.41 -16.14 -0.94
N GLY A 138 2.40 -15.28 -0.77
CA GLY A 138 1.02 -15.70 -0.50
C GLY A 138 -0.01 -15.39 -1.58
N GLU A 139 0.29 -14.47 -2.49
CA GLU A 139 -0.70 -13.86 -3.39
C GLU A 139 -1.51 -14.89 -4.21
N LEU A 140 -0.86 -15.88 -4.82
CA LEU A 140 -1.55 -16.89 -5.63
C LEU A 140 -2.47 -17.80 -4.83
N ARG A 141 -2.15 -18.13 -3.57
CA ARG A 141 -3.08 -18.86 -2.69
C ARG A 141 -4.25 -17.98 -2.28
N GLY A 142 -4.03 -16.67 -2.14
CA GLY A 142 -5.08 -15.66 -1.99
C GLY A 142 -6.06 -15.71 -3.15
N PHE A 143 -5.56 -15.68 -4.38
CA PHE A 143 -6.41 -15.75 -5.59
C PHE A 143 -7.09 -17.11 -5.75
N GLU A 144 -6.41 -18.22 -5.43
CA GLU A 144 -7.02 -19.54 -5.45
C GLU A 144 -8.22 -19.61 -4.47
N ALA A 145 -8.06 -19.08 -3.26
CA ALA A 145 -9.12 -19.04 -2.26
C ALA A 145 -10.27 -18.14 -2.71
N LEU A 146 -9.98 -16.95 -3.25
CA LEU A 146 -10.99 -16.05 -3.79
C LEU A 146 -11.76 -16.71 -4.94
N HIS A 147 -11.07 -17.31 -5.89
CA HIS A 147 -11.67 -17.95 -7.06
C HIS A 147 -12.56 -19.15 -6.68
N LYS A 148 -12.11 -20.01 -5.76
CA LYS A 148 -12.92 -21.15 -5.30
C LYS A 148 -14.19 -20.73 -4.57
N ARG A 149 -14.18 -19.59 -3.88
CA ARG A 149 -15.30 -19.11 -3.06
C ARG A 149 -16.28 -18.26 -3.86
N HIS A 150 -15.75 -17.41 -4.75
CA HIS A 150 -16.52 -16.37 -5.42
C HIS A 150 -16.33 -16.33 -6.93
N GLY A 151 -15.37 -17.06 -7.51
CA GLY A 151 -15.09 -17.01 -8.95
C GLY A 151 -16.21 -17.58 -9.81
N LYS A 152 -16.36 -17.07 -11.03
CA LYS A 152 -17.39 -17.49 -11.98
C LYS A 152 -16.80 -17.97 -13.31
N LEU A 153 -15.72 -17.35 -13.78
CA LEU A 153 -14.98 -17.85 -14.95
C LEU A 153 -14.10 -19.04 -14.58
N SER A 154 -13.67 -19.82 -15.58
CA SER A 154 -12.62 -20.80 -15.34
C SER A 154 -11.30 -20.11 -15.04
N TRP A 155 -10.50 -20.69 -14.13
CA TRP A 155 -9.19 -20.16 -13.72
C TRP A 155 -8.34 -19.72 -14.91
N LYS A 156 -8.21 -20.60 -15.92
CA LYS A 156 -7.46 -20.32 -17.15
C LYS A 156 -7.92 -19.07 -17.92
N LYS A 157 -9.23 -18.83 -18.03
CA LYS A 157 -9.78 -17.67 -18.75
C LYS A 157 -9.42 -16.34 -18.11
N ILE A 158 -9.16 -16.32 -16.79
CA ILE A 158 -8.73 -15.12 -16.06
C ILE A 158 -7.27 -14.78 -16.41
N PHE A 159 -6.44 -15.81 -16.60
CA PHE A 159 -5.00 -15.66 -16.87
C PHE A 159 -4.68 -15.31 -18.33
N GLU A 160 -5.46 -15.83 -19.29
CA GLU A 160 -5.27 -15.61 -20.73
C GLU A 160 -4.91 -14.17 -21.13
N PRO A 161 -5.69 -13.12 -20.77
CA PRO A 161 -5.36 -11.75 -21.18
C PRO A 161 -4.05 -11.24 -20.56
N VAL A 162 -3.68 -11.71 -19.36
CA VAL A 162 -2.46 -11.29 -18.67
C VAL A 162 -1.23 -12.00 -19.25
N ILE A 163 -1.37 -13.26 -19.65
CA ILE A 163 -0.32 -14.03 -20.36
C ILE A 163 0.03 -13.33 -21.68
N GLU A 164 -0.97 -12.90 -22.45
CA GLU A 164 -0.72 -12.14 -23.68
C GLU A 164 -0.06 -10.79 -23.40
N LEU A 165 -0.49 -10.08 -22.35
CA LEU A 165 0.11 -8.82 -21.93
C LEU A 165 1.59 -8.97 -21.56
N ALA A 166 1.97 -10.05 -20.87
CA ALA A 166 3.35 -10.33 -20.49
C ALA A 166 4.30 -10.54 -21.69
N LYS A 167 3.76 -10.91 -22.86
CA LYS A 167 4.55 -11.04 -24.10
C LYS A 167 4.98 -9.70 -24.69
N GLY A 168 4.32 -8.60 -24.29
CA GLY A 168 4.71 -7.26 -24.69
C GLY A 168 3.76 -6.19 -24.18
N PHE A 169 4.31 -5.18 -23.50
CA PHE A 169 3.56 -4.00 -23.05
C PHE A 169 4.44 -2.75 -23.12
N GLN A 170 3.78 -1.59 -23.20
CA GLN A 170 4.48 -0.30 -23.17
C GLN A 170 4.86 0.06 -21.74
N VAL A 171 6.11 0.46 -21.55
CA VAL A 171 6.60 1.01 -20.28
C VAL A 171 5.80 2.25 -19.95
N SER A 172 5.19 2.25 -18.77
CA SER A 172 4.39 3.36 -18.29
C SER A 172 5.27 4.52 -17.81
N ARG A 173 4.69 5.69 -17.56
CA ARG A 173 5.45 6.85 -17.07
C ARG A 173 6.00 6.58 -15.66
N GLU A 174 5.21 5.94 -14.81
CA GLU A 174 5.61 5.54 -13.47
C GLU A 174 6.71 4.48 -13.50
N LEU A 175 6.57 3.43 -14.32
CA LEU A 175 7.62 2.42 -14.43
C LEU A 175 8.94 3.04 -14.90
N ALA A 176 8.91 3.91 -15.92
CA ALA A 176 10.12 4.62 -16.38
C ALA A 176 10.75 5.46 -15.27
N LYS A 177 9.94 6.21 -14.50
CA LYS A 177 10.42 6.98 -13.34
C LYS A 177 11.09 6.08 -12.31
N VAL A 178 10.47 4.96 -11.95
CA VAL A 178 11.01 4.02 -10.96
C VAL A 178 12.34 3.42 -11.45
N LEU A 179 12.41 2.98 -12.71
CA LEU A 179 13.63 2.42 -13.29
C LEU A 179 14.83 3.39 -13.27
N THR A 180 14.59 4.70 -13.34
CA THR A 180 15.65 5.72 -13.29
C THR A 180 16.21 6.01 -11.90
N SER A 181 15.73 5.34 -10.85
CA SER A 181 16.05 5.66 -9.43
C SER A 181 17.43 5.18 -8.94
N ASN A 182 18.47 5.22 -9.78
CA ASN A 182 19.83 4.76 -9.45
C ASN A 182 19.92 3.29 -9.00
N LEU A 183 19.16 2.41 -9.65
CA LEU A 183 19.11 0.97 -9.38
C LEU A 183 20.09 0.21 -10.29
N THR A 184 21.37 0.09 -9.91
CA THR A 184 22.42 -0.46 -10.80
C THR A 184 22.16 -1.92 -11.20
N TYR A 185 21.54 -2.72 -10.32
CA TYR A 185 21.19 -4.12 -10.60
C TYR A 185 20.27 -4.29 -11.81
N ILE A 186 19.47 -3.27 -12.16
CA ILE A 186 18.60 -3.29 -13.35
C ILE A 186 19.43 -3.49 -14.63
N THR A 187 20.64 -2.93 -14.66
CA THR A 187 21.56 -3.02 -15.80
C THR A 187 22.64 -4.08 -15.63
N GLU A 188 22.97 -4.46 -14.39
CA GLU A 188 24.09 -5.36 -14.07
C GLU A 188 23.68 -6.84 -13.96
N ASP A 189 22.47 -7.15 -13.49
CA ASP A 189 21.94 -8.53 -13.46
C ASP A 189 21.29 -8.86 -14.82
N PRO A 190 21.75 -9.91 -15.54
CA PRO A 190 21.22 -10.27 -16.85
C PRO A 190 19.71 -10.55 -16.89
N LEU A 191 19.12 -11.06 -15.81
CA LEU A 191 17.67 -11.31 -15.76
C LEU A 191 16.89 -10.00 -15.78
N TRP A 192 17.34 -9.02 -14.99
CA TRP A 192 16.75 -7.70 -14.97
C TRP A 192 16.99 -6.94 -16.27
N ALA A 193 18.23 -6.95 -16.77
CA ALA A 193 18.60 -6.25 -17.99
C ALA A 193 17.83 -6.75 -19.21
N THR A 194 17.57 -8.05 -19.31
CA THR A 194 16.76 -8.62 -20.41
C THR A 194 15.34 -8.05 -20.47
N VAL A 195 14.76 -7.67 -19.33
CA VAL A 195 13.40 -7.12 -19.25
C VAL A 195 13.40 -5.60 -19.33
N TYR A 196 14.22 -4.95 -18.49
CA TYR A 196 14.13 -3.52 -18.22
C TYR A 196 15.28 -2.70 -18.81
N ALA A 197 16.30 -3.36 -19.39
CA ALA A 197 17.34 -2.71 -20.19
C ALA A 197 17.68 -3.49 -21.47
N PRO A 198 16.70 -3.94 -22.28
CA PRO A 198 16.90 -4.95 -23.33
C PRO A 198 17.87 -4.52 -24.44
N ASN A 199 18.13 -3.22 -24.58
CA ASN A 199 19.06 -2.65 -25.56
C ASN A 199 20.35 -2.12 -24.90
N GLY A 200 20.71 -2.61 -23.71
CA GLY A 200 21.85 -2.13 -22.92
C GLY A 200 21.62 -0.76 -22.26
N THR A 201 20.40 -0.22 -22.35
CA THR A 201 19.97 1.03 -21.72
C THR A 201 18.62 0.83 -21.07
N ILE A 202 18.39 1.50 -19.94
CA ILE A 202 17.14 1.42 -19.18
C ILE A 202 15.96 1.80 -20.07
N ALA A 203 14.89 1.01 -20.00
CA ALA A 203 13.70 1.23 -20.80
C ALA A 203 12.98 2.53 -20.40
N VAL A 204 12.55 3.28 -21.41
CA VAL A 204 11.89 4.59 -21.24
C VAL A 204 10.39 4.50 -21.49
N ALA A 205 9.63 5.49 -21.01
CA ALA A 205 8.18 5.54 -21.20
C ALA A 205 7.78 5.41 -22.68
N GLY A 206 6.77 4.59 -22.96
CA GLY A 206 6.29 4.26 -24.30
C GLY A 206 7.09 3.16 -25.03
N GLN A 207 8.31 2.83 -24.57
CA GLN A 207 9.07 1.71 -25.12
C GLN A 207 8.35 0.39 -24.82
N THR A 208 8.33 -0.54 -25.79
CA THR A 208 7.81 -1.88 -25.53
C THR A 208 8.86 -2.76 -24.86
N ILE A 209 8.52 -3.34 -23.72
CA ILE A 209 9.30 -4.38 -23.04
C ILE A 209 8.52 -5.69 -22.99
N ARG A 210 9.21 -6.79 -22.70
CA ARG A 210 8.63 -8.15 -22.68
C ARG A 210 9.09 -8.92 -21.45
N ARG A 211 8.22 -9.74 -20.89
CA ARG A 211 8.51 -10.67 -19.79
C ARG A 211 8.16 -12.12 -20.21
N PRO A 212 8.84 -12.70 -21.21
CA PRO A 212 8.45 -13.98 -21.80
C PRO A 212 8.56 -15.16 -20.83
N THR A 213 9.55 -15.16 -19.93
CA THR A 213 9.66 -16.19 -18.88
C THR A 213 8.49 -16.09 -17.90
N TYR A 214 8.12 -14.87 -17.49
CA TYR A 214 6.94 -14.64 -16.66
C TYR A 214 5.64 -15.04 -17.35
N ALA A 215 5.50 -14.80 -18.66
CA ALA A 215 4.36 -15.26 -19.45
C ALA A 215 4.23 -16.80 -19.41
N ASN A 216 5.36 -17.53 -19.53
CA ASN A 216 5.38 -18.99 -19.40
C ASN A 216 5.02 -19.43 -17.98
N THR A 217 5.48 -18.72 -16.95
CA THR A 217 5.11 -18.96 -15.55
C THR A 217 3.60 -18.83 -15.35
N LEU A 218 2.99 -17.74 -15.83
CA LEU A 218 1.55 -17.53 -15.77
C LEU A 218 0.79 -18.61 -16.56
N GLN A 219 1.29 -19.02 -17.74
CA GLN A 219 0.70 -20.09 -18.54
C GLN A 219 0.68 -21.42 -17.78
N ARG A 220 1.79 -21.78 -17.13
CA ARG A 220 1.86 -23.00 -16.32
C ARG A 220 0.91 -22.96 -15.13
N ILE A 221 0.82 -21.83 -14.43
CA ILE A 221 -0.14 -21.66 -13.32
C ILE A 221 -1.59 -21.74 -13.82
N ALA A 222 -1.87 -21.25 -15.03
CA ALA A 222 -3.19 -21.32 -15.65
C ALA A 222 -3.59 -22.77 -16.03
N ASP A 223 -2.61 -23.58 -16.48
CA ASP A 223 -2.84 -24.95 -16.94
C ASP A 223 -2.77 -26.00 -15.82
N GLU A 224 -1.81 -25.87 -14.91
CA GLU A 224 -1.51 -26.82 -13.85
C GLU A 224 -2.15 -26.43 -12.49
N GLY A 225 -2.65 -25.20 -12.38
CA GLY A 225 -3.16 -24.63 -11.13
C GLY A 225 -2.07 -24.08 -10.22
N VAL A 226 -2.50 -23.53 -9.06
CA VAL A 226 -1.61 -22.80 -8.13
C VAL A 226 -0.52 -23.69 -7.50
N SER A 227 -0.72 -25.01 -7.43
CA SER A 227 0.32 -25.92 -6.93
C SER A 227 1.62 -25.87 -7.72
N ALA A 228 1.57 -25.50 -9.00
CA ALA A 228 2.77 -25.35 -9.84
C ALA A 228 3.73 -24.26 -9.34
N PHE A 229 3.22 -23.26 -8.60
CA PHE A 229 4.03 -22.20 -8.00
C PHE A 229 4.72 -22.65 -6.70
N TYR A 230 4.02 -23.43 -5.88
CA TYR A 230 4.48 -23.85 -4.54
C TYR A 230 5.22 -25.20 -4.53
N THR A 231 5.27 -25.89 -5.68
CA THR A 231 5.97 -27.16 -5.86
C THR A 231 6.66 -27.22 -7.24
N GLY A 232 7.48 -28.23 -7.48
CA GLY A 232 8.12 -28.42 -8.80
C GLY A 232 9.17 -27.34 -9.11
N SER A 233 9.36 -27.04 -10.40
CA SER A 233 10.49 -26.23 -10.87
C SER A 233 10.40 -24.77 -10.45
N ILE A 234 9.21 -24.15 -10.45
CA ILE A 234 9.05 -22.73 -10.07
C ILE A 234 9.45 -22.56 -8.60
N ALA A 235 8.97 -23.44 -7.72
CA ALA A 235 9.36 -23.46 -6.32
C ALA A 235 10.88 -23.66 -6.14
N ASN A 236 11.47 -24.62 -6.85
CA ASN A 236 12.90 -24.89 -6.77
C ASN A 236 13.75 -23.71 -7.25
N ASN A 237 13.36 -23.03 -8.32
CA ASN A 237 14.05 -21.86 -8.86
C ASN A 237 13.96 -20.66 -7.92
N MET A 238 12.81 -20.44 -7.28
CA MET A 238 12.64 -19.44 -6.24
C MET A 238 13.57 -19.69 -5.05
N ILE A 239 13.59 -20.91 -4.53
CA ILE A 239 14.47 -21.32 -3.43
C ILE A 239 15.94 -21.13 -3.83
N ALA A 240 16.31 -21.59 -5.02
CA ALA A 240 17.69 -21.47 -5.52
C ALA A 240 18.13 -20.01 -5.62
N LYS A 241 17.30 -19.12 -6.19
CA LYS A 241 17.63 -17.68 -6.28
C LYS A 241 17.76 -17.05 -4.89
N ALA A 242 16.84 -17.33 -3.97
CA ALA A 242 16.89 -16.80 -2.61
C ALA A 242 18.14 -17.31 -1.86
N GLN A 243 18.39 -18.62 -1.85
CA GLN A 243 19.52 -19.23 -1.14
C GLN A 243 20.88 -18.83 -1.71
N ALA A 244 21.00 -18.69 -3.03
CA ALA A 244 22.20 -18.14 -3.67
C ALA A 244 22.52 -16.71 -3.23
N ASN A 245 21.53 -16.00 -2.69
CA ASN A 245 21.65 -14.65 -2.14
C ASN A 245 21.50 -14.62 -0.61
N GLY A 246 21.84 -15.72 0.07
CA GLY A 246 21.89 -15.82 1.53
C GLY A 246 20.55 -16.11 2.21
N GLY A 247 19.49 -16.38 1.43
CA GLY A 247 18.15 -16.64 1.94
C GLY A 247 17.99 -17.99 2.65
N ILE A 248 16.92 -18.07 3.45
CA ILE A 248 16.62 -19.20 4.33
C ILE A 248 15.29 -19.90 4.00
N ILE A 249 14.62 -19.47 2.92
CA ILE A 249 13.39 -20.13 2.46
C ILE A 249 13.70 -21.56 1.98
N THR A 250 12.79 -22.48 2.28
CA THR A 250 12.88 -23.89 1.91
C THR A 250 11.61 -24.35 1.19
N LEU A 251 11.69 -25.54 0.57
CA LEU A 251 10.53 -26.18 -0.03
C LEU A 251 9.44 -26.52 1.00
N GLU A 252 9.83 -26.81 2.23
CA GLU A 252 8.88 -27.07 3.30
C GLU A 252 8.09 -25.81 3.67
N ASP A 253 8.74 -24.64 3.65
CA ASP A 253 8.05 -23.36 3.90
C ASP A 253 6.99 -23.08 2.83
N LEU A 254 7.33 -23.28 1.54
CA LEU A 254 6.37 -23.13 0.44
C LEU A 254 5.20 -24.12 0.53
N LYS A 255 5.46 -25.37 0.93
CA LYS A 255 4.41 -26.39 1.10
C LYS A 255 3.50 -26.10 2.28
N LYS A 256 4.03 -25.54 3.37
CA LYS A 256 3.27 -25.19 4.57
C LYS A 256 2.40 -23.95 4.39
N TYR A 257 2.71 -23.11 3.41
CA TYR A 257 1.97 -21.87 3.22
C TYR A 257 0.49 -22.14 2.91
N GLN A 258 -0.39 -21.52 3.70
CA GLN A 258 -1.83 -21.52 3.50
C GLN A 258 -2.38 -20.13 3.81
N VAL A 259 -3.44 -19.70 3.11
CA VAL A 259 -4.17 -18.49 3.50
C VAL A 259 -4.95 -18.72 4.79
N ILE A 260 -5.27 -17.63 5.50
CA ILE A 260 -6.17 -17.67 6.65
C ILE A 260 -7.43 -16.89 6.28
N ILE A 261 -8.60 -17.52 6.45
CA ILE A 261 -9.88 -16.82 6.39
C ILE A 261 -10.16 -16.26 7.78
N ARG A 262 -10.28 -14.94 7.89
CA ARG A 262 -10.50 -14.24 9.16
C ARG A 262 -11.87 -13.58 9.18
N GLU A 263 -12.47 -13.54 10.37
CA GLU A 263 -13.63 -12.69 10.60
C GLU A 263 -13.20 -11.22 10.57
N PRO A 264 -13.90 -10.36 9.83
CA PRO A 264 -13.59 -8.94 9.75
C PRO A 264 -13.99 -8.19 11.02
N VAL A 265 -13.45 -6.99 11.19
CA VAL A 265 -13.84 -6.08 12.27
C VAL A 265 -14.83 -5.04 11.74
N GLN A 266 -15.80 -4.67 12.57
CA GLN A 266 -16.89 -3.76 12.20
C GLN A 266 -17.13 -2.73 13.29
N ILE A 267 -17.49 -1.51 12.87
CA ILE A 267 -17.98 -0.46 13.74
C ILE A 267 -19.27 0.15 13.17
N LYS A 268 -20.06 0.76 14.05
CA LYS A 268 -20.99 1.81 13.65
C LYS A 268 -20.22 3.13 13.68
N TYR A 269 -20.45 3.95 12.67
CA TYR A 269 -19.89 5.29 12.57
C TYR A 269 -20.94 6.18 11.91
N ARG A 270 -21.52 7.11 12.66
CA ARG A 270 -22.67 7.92 12.19
C ARG A 270 -23.82 7.00 11.75
N ASN A 271 -24.28 7.15 10.51
CA ASN A 271 -25.34 6.36 9.88
C ASN A 271 -24.79 5.22 9.01
N TYR A 272 -23.55 4.81 9.24
CA TYR A 272 -22.86 3.80 8.45
C TYR A 272 -22.40 2.62 9.30
N THR A 273 -22.31 1.46 8.65
CA THR A 273 -21.54 0.32 9.13
C THR A 273 -20.24 0.28 8.34
N ILE A 274 -19.11 0.33 9.04
CA ILE A 274 -17.80 0.31 8.41
C ILE A 274 -17.09 -0.99 8.78
N THR A 275 -16.67 -1.74 7.76
CA THR A 275 -16.00 -3.03 7.90
C THR A 275 -14.57 -2.94 7.41
N SER A 276 -13.62 -3.54 8.14
CA SER A 276 -12.21 -3.60 7.77
C SER A 276 -11.57 -4.95 8.14
N CYS A 277 -10.37 -5.23 7.64
CA CYS A 277 -9.61 -6.42 8.02
C CYS A 277 -9.12 -6.38 9.49
N PRO A 278 -9.06 -7.52 10.19
CA PRO A 278 -8.46 -7.64 11.52
C PRO A 278 -6.93 -7.74 11.43
N ALA A 279 -6.27 -7.79 12.58
CA ALA A 279 -4.84 -8.10 12.70
C ALA A 279 -4.46 -9.42 11.97
N PRO A 280 -3.26 -9.49 11.34
CA PRO A 280 -2.17 -8.52 11.39
C PRO A 280 -2.28 -7.34 10.39
N SER A 281 -3.44 -7.13 9.75
CA SER A 281 -3.72 -5.88 9.04
C SER A 281 -4.10 -4.75 10.02
N SER A 282 -3.88 -3.49 9.63
CA SER A 282 -4.19 -2.30 10.45
C SER A 282 -5.60 -1.76 10.22
N GLY A 283 -6.54 -2.55 9.71
CA GLY A 283 -7.94 -2.13 9.58
C GLY A 283 -8.55 -1.69 10.92
N ILE A 284 -8.27 -2.43 11.99
CA ILE A 284 -8.60 -2.07 13.37
C ILE A 284 -8.16 -0.66 13.76
N ILE A 285 -6.99 -0.21 13.31
CA ILE A 285 -6.43 1.10 13.66
C ILE A 285 -7.17 2.21 12.92
N ALA A 286 -7.51 2.00 11.64
CA ALA A 286 -8.37 2.93 10.93
C ALA A 286 -9.76 3.03 11.59
N LEU A 287 -10.35 1.91 11.99
CA LEU A 287 -11.67 1.92 12.65
C LEU A 287 -11.62 2.61 14.02
N SER A 288 -10.57 2.43 14.83
CA SER A 288 -10.45 3.11 16.12
C SER A 288 -10.30 4.63 15.96
N ALA A 289 -9.52 5.10 14.98
CA ALA A 289 -9.42 6.53 14.69
C ALA A 289 -10.78 7.14 14.31
N LEU A 290 -11.60 6.44 13.52
CA LEU A 290 -12.96 6.89 13.20
C LEU A 290 -13.85 6.93 14.44
N GLN A 291 -13.84 5.92 15.30
CA GLN A 291 -14.63 5.97 16.54
C GLN A 291 -14.21 7.11 17.46
N ILE A 292 -12.92 7.43 17.56
CA ILE A 292 -12.45 8.60 18.32
C ILE A 292 -13.01 9.89 17.69
N LEU A 293 -12.97 9.98 16.35
CA LEU A 293 -13.48 11.13 15.60
C LEU A 293 -15.01 11.28 15.71
N GLU A 294 -15.73 10.18 15.97
CA GLU A 294 -17.19 10.16 16.12
C GLU A 294 -17.70 11.06 17.25
N HIS A 295 -16.87 11.34 18.25
CA HIS A 295 -17.23 12.21 19.38
C HIS A 295 -17.21 13.71 19.06
N PHE A 296 -16.83 14.09 17.83
CA PHE A 296 -16.74 15.48 17.39
C PHE A 296 -17.60 15.75 16.15
N ASP A 297 -18.05 17.00 15.95
CA ASP A 297 -18.62 17.42 14.66
C ASP A 297 -17.50 17.80 13.69
N VAL A 298 -17.22 16.90 12.75
CA VAL A 298 -16.17 17.06 11.73
C VAL A 298 -16.72 17.22 10.31
N SER A 299 -18.04 17.45 10.20
CA SER A 299 -18.74 17.58 8.92
C SER A 299 -18.66 19.00 8.33
N ASN A 300 -18.51 20.01 9.19
CA ASN A 300 -18.56 21.42 8.78
C ASN A 300 -17.23 21.88 8.17
N SER A 301 -17.23 22.10 6.85
CA SER A 301 -16.07 22.63 6.11
C SER A 301 -15.63 24.03 6.55
N SER A 302 -16.51 24.82 7.19
CA SER A 302 -16.13 26.13 7.74
C SER A 302 -15.19 26.02 8.95
N SER A 303 -15.14 24.84 9.58
CA SER A 303 -14.29 24.52 10.73
C SER A 303 -13.06 23.69 10.33
N ILE A 304 -12.67 23.69 9.04
CA ILE A 304 -11.66 22.78 8.49
C ILE A 304 -10.37 22.72 9.33
N ASN A 305 -9.89 23.86 9.81
CA ASN A 305 -8.71 23.96 10.66
C ASN A 305 -8.83 23.11 11.93
N THR A 306 -9.93 23.25 12.66
CA THR A 306 -10.20 22.49 13.88
C THR A 306 -10.48 21.02 13.57
N THR A 307 -11.20 20.71 12.50
CA THR A 307 -11.49 19.32 12.13
C THR A 307 -10.24 18.57 11.65
N THR A 308 -9.31 19.25 10.97
CA THR A 308 -8.00 18.71 10.60
C THR A 308 -7.16 18.40 11.83
N HIS A 309 -7.19 19.28 12.85
CA HIS A 309 -6.53 19.01 14.13
C HIS A 309 -7.13 17.79 14.83
N LEU A 310 -8.45 17.71 14.95
CA LEU A 310 -9.13 16.56 15.57
C LEU A 310 -8.83 15.24 14.84
N LEU A 311 -8.81 15.27 13.51
CA LEU A 311 -8.42 14.11 12.70
C LEU A 311 -6.99 13.66 13.01
N ASP A 312 -6.04 14.58 13.07
CA ASP A 312 -4.63 14.27 13.38
C ASP A 312 -4.46 13.70 14.79
N GLU A 313 -5.14 14.26 15.79
CA GLU A 313 -5.11 13.77 17.17
C GLU A 313 -5.71 12.36 17.28
N ALA A 314 -6.84 12.09 16.60
CA ALA A 314 -7.44 10.77 16.54
C ALA A 314 -6.51 9.74 15.86
N ILE A 315 -5.83 10.15 14.77
CA ILE A 315 -4.81 9.35 14.10
C ILE A 315 -3.68 8.99 15.08
N LYS A 316 -3.13 9.95 15.82
CA LYS A 316 -2.05 9.69 16.78
C LYS A 316 -2.47 8.71 17.88
N PHE A 317 -3.65 8.85 18.47
CA PHE A 317 -4.12 7.88 19.45
C PHE A 317 -4.27 6.47 18.86
N ALA A 318 -4.80 6.34 17.65
CA ALA A 318 -4.94 5.05 16.99
C ALA A 318 -3.58 4.42 16.62
N TYR A 319 -2.62 5.19 16.11
CA TYR A 319 -1.25 4.69 15.90
C TYR A 319 -0.58 4.26 17.22
N GLY A 320 -0.97 4.87 18.34
CA GLY A 320 -0.55 4.48 19.69
C GLY A 320 -0.95 3.04 20.01
N GLN A 321 -2.18 2.68 19.67
CA GLN A 321 -2.72 1.34 19.83
C GLN A 321 -2.04 0.32 18.92
N ARG A 322 -1.66 0.72 17.69
CA ARG A 322 -1.00 -0.15 16.68
C ARG A 322 0.22 -0.87 17.25
N MET A 323 0.98 -0.23 18.13
CA MET A 323 2.20 -0.78 18.72
C MET A 323 1.99 -2.03 19.58
N SER A 324 0.76 -2.29 20.02
CA SER A 324 0.42 -3.46 20.84
C SER A 324 -0.19 -4.61 20.03
N ILE A 325 -0.38 -4.43 18.72
CA ILE A 325 -0.98 -5.42 17.83
C ILE A 325 0.11 -6.17 17.05
N GLY A 326 -0.10 -7.45 16.81
CA GLY A 326 0.74 -8.30 15.97
C GLY A 326 -0.06 -9.47 15.40
N ASP A 327 0.62 -10.52 14.94
CA ASP A 327 -0.04 -11.73 14.46
C ASP A 327 -0.85 -12.41 15.59
N PRO A 328 -2.18 -12.56 15.45
CA PRO A 328 -3.03 -13.23 16.45
C PRO A 328 -2.62 -14.68 16.74
N ALA A 329 -1.91 -15.36 15.84
CA ALA A 329 -1.40 -16.71 16.10
C ALA A 329 -0.25 -16.73 17.12
N PHE A 330 0.39 -15.58 17.37
CA PHE A 330 1.58 -15.46 18.22
C PHE A 330 1.35 -14.56 19.43
N ILE A 331 0.48 -13.57 19.32
CA ILE A 331 0.22 -12.58 20.38
C ILE A 331 -1.18 -12.83 20.98
N LYS A 332 -1.20 -13.43 22.18
CA LYS A 332 -2.41 -14.00 22.79
C LYS A 332 -3.55 -13.00 23.03
N ASN A 333 -3.24 -11.76 23.40
CA ASN A 333 -4.23 -10.75 23.75
C ASN A 333 -4.72 -9.92 22.55
N VAL A 334 -4.24 -10.16 21.32
CA VAL A 334 -4.62 -9.34 20.15
C VAL A 334 -6.13 -9.36 19.88
N THR A 335 -6.80 -10.50 20.07
CA THR A 335 -8.25 -10.58 19.92
C THR A 335 -9.00 -9.71 20.94
N GLU A 336 -8.50 -9.64 22.18
CA GLU A 336 -9.09 -8.81 23.24
C GLU A 336 -8.79 -7.33 23.00
N LEU A 337 -7.55 -6.99 22.63
CA LEU A 337 -7.13 -5.62 22.30
C LEU A 337 -7.95 -5.04 21.15
N GLN A 338 -8.18 -5.82 20.08
CA GLN A 338 -9.00 -5.37 18.96
C GLN A 338 -10.44 -5.05 19.39
N LYS A 339 -11.03 -5.83 20.31
CA LYS A 339 -12.36 -5.52 20.83
C LYS A 339 -12.31 -4.25 21.68
N PHE A 340 -11.38 -4.20 22.62
CA PHE A 340 -11.17 -3.06 23.52
C PHE A 340 -10.98 -1.73 22.76
N TYR A 341 -10.20 -1.71 21.69
CA TYR A 341 -9.95 -0.50 20.87
C TYR A 341 -11.17 -0.01 20.09
N LEU A 342 -12.18 -0.85 19.89
CA LEU A 342 -13.44 -0.53 19.21
C LEU A 342 -14.63 -0.41 20.17
N GLU A 343 -14.38 -0.41 21.48
CA GLU A 343 -15.42 -0.12 22.46
C GLU A 343 -15.70 1.39 22.51
N GLU A 344 -16.98 1.75 22.60
CA GLU A 344 -17.42 3.14 22.72
C GLU A 344 -16.77 3.84 23.92
N SER A 345 -16.64 3.15 25.05
CA SER A 345 -15.97 3.69 26.25
C SER A 345 -14.51 4.03 25.99
N THR A 346 -13.80 3.21 25.22
CA THR A 346 -12.38 3.43 24.89
C THR A 346 -12.24 4.61 23.96
N SER A 347 -13.03 4.68 22.89
CA SER A 347 -12.99 5.81 21.96
C SER A 347 -13.38 7.13 22.65
N LYS A 348 -14.36 7.11 23.56
CA LYS A 348 -14.76 8.26 24.38
C LYS A 348 -13.65 8.72 25.32
N GLU A 349 -12.98 7.80 26.00
CA GLU A 349 -11.84 8.11 26.89
C GLU A 349 -10.71 8.79 26.11
N LEU A 350 -10.40 8.30 24.90
CA LEU A 350 -9.37 8.87 24.04
C LEU A 350 -9.80 10.22 23.46
N ALA A 351 -11.06 10.38 23.08
CA ALA A 351 -11.61 11.67 22.64
C ALA A 351 -11.54 12.73 23.75
N ASP A 352 -11.83 12.37 25.01
CA ASP A 352 -11.74 13.28 26.16
C ASP A 352 -10.31 13.75 26.47
N LYS A 353 -9.29 13.03 25.97
CA LYS A 353 -7.89 13.41 26.07
C LYS A 353 -7.46 14.40 24.97
N ILE A 354 -8.24 14.57 23.91
CA ILE A 354 -7.90 15.49 22.83
C ILE A 354 -8.14 16.94 23.31
N SER A 355 -7.06 17.74 23.31
CA SER A 355 -7.19 19.18 23.51
C SER A 355 -7.55 19.86 22.19
N LEU A 356 -8.42 20.87 22.23
CA LEU A 356 -8.73 21.70 21.05
C LEU A 356 -7.69 22.80 20.78
N SER A 357 -6.77 23.02 21.72
CA SER A 357 -5.84 24.15 21.70
C SER A 357 -4.36 23.76 21.70
N THR A 358 -4.04 22.48 21.77
CA THR A 358 -2.65 22.00 21.74
C THR A 358 -2.57 20.55 21.27
N THR A 359 -1.43 20.17 20.70
CA THR A 359 -0.96 18.78 20.61
C THR A 359 0.00 18.47 21.76
N TYR A 360 0.25 17.19 22.01
CA TYR A 360 1.17 16.73 23.06
C TYR A 360 2.41 16.04 22.48
N PRO A 361 3.49 15.86 23.29
CA PRO A 361 4.63 15.05 22.88
C PRO A 361 4.25 13.59 22.70
N SER A 362 5.13 12.84 22.05
CA SER A 362 4.87 11.47 21.63
C SER A 362 4.29 10.64 22.77
N TYR A 363 4.98 10.55 23.93
CA TYR A 363 4.64 9.74 25.12
C TYR A 363 3.18 9.85 25.60
N TYR A 364 2.50 10.95 25.28
CA TYR A 364 1.08 11.14 25.60
C TYR A 364 0.17 10.16 24.85
N TYR A 365 0.54 9.82 23.61
CA TYR A 365 -0.17 8.88 22.73
C TYR A 365 0.40 7.45 22.85
N ASN A 366 1.10 7.15 23.95
CA ASN A 366 1.76 5.87 24.27
C ASN A 366 3.02 5.45 23.47
N PRO A 367 4.08 6.25 23.42
CA PRO A 367 5.42 5.78 23.13
C PRO A 367 6.44 6.13 24.21
N GLU A 368 7.13 5.11 24.74
CA GLU A 368 8.50 5.32 25.21
C GLU A 368 9.47 5.13 24.04
N ASN A 369 9.95 6.29 23.56
CA ASN A 369 11.26 6.57 22.96
C ASN A 369 11.50 6.34 21.44
N TYR A 370 11.82 7.46 20.75
CA TYR A 370 12.61 7.62 19.49
C TYR A 370 11.90 7.80 18.13
N THR A 371 12.63 7.66 17.01
CA THR A 371 12.56 8.37 15.71
C THR A 371 12.36 7.45 14.48
N ALA A 372 11.84 7.97 13.35
CA ALA A 372 11.51 7.20 12.12
C ALA A 372 12.08 7.79 10.80
N GLN A 373 11.96 7.02 9.70
CA GLN A 373 12.35 7.35 8.31
C GLN A 373 11.29 6.89 7.27
N ARG A 374 11.55 7.05 5.96
CA ARG A 374 10.56 7.23 4.85
C ARG A 374 10.52 6.05 3.84
N GLU A 375 9.42 5.89 3.08
CA GLU A 375 8.97 4.65 2.39
C GLU A 375 8.73 4.71 0.84
N SER A 376 8.61 3.54 0.15
CA SER A 376 7.87 3.34 -1.14
C SER A 376 7.61 1.86 -1.55
N GLY A 377 6.37 1.51 -1.96
CA GLY A 377 5.99 0.24 -2.63
C GLY A 377 4.73 -0.45 -2.02
N THR A 378 3.63 -0.58 -2.77
CA THR A 378 2.37 -1.35 -2.50
C THR A 378 1.36 -1.04 -3.63
N SER A 379 0.33 -1.87 -3.85
CA SER A 379 -0.87 -1.52 -4.65
C SER A 379 -2.19 -1.77 -3.93
N HIS A 380 -3.15 -0.84 -4.10
CA HIS A 380 -4.54 -1.01 -3.70
C HIS A 380 -5.48 -1.09 -4.90
N LEU A 381 -6.49 -1.97 -4.82
CA LEU A 381 -7.49 -2.20 -5.85
C LEU A 381 -8.87 -2.38 -5.24
N VAL A 382 -9.89 -1.91 -5.94
CA VAL A 382 -11.30 -2.13 -5.58
C VAL A 382 -12.05 -2.66 -6.79
N THR A 383 -12.81 -3.74 -6.61
CA THR A 383 -13.76 -4.25 -7.60
C THR A 383 -15.16 -4.36 -7.00
N ALA A 384 -16.16 -4.04 -7.80
CA ALA A 384 -17.57 -4.22 -7.45
C ALA A 384 -18.37 -4.60 -8.68
N ASP A 385 -19.44 -5.37 -8.51
CA ASP A 385 -20.36 -5.70 -9.59
C ASP A 385 -21.83 -5.60 -9.18
N ALA A 386 -22.72 -5.65 -10.17
CA ALA A 386 -24.16 -5.51 -9.98
C ALA A 386 -24.81 -6.62 -9.13
N SER A 387 -24.13 -7.75 -8.90
CA SER A 387 -24.62 -8.78 -7.97
C SER A 387 -24.54 -8.34 -6.51
N GLY A 388 -23.75 -7.29 -6.21
CA GLY A 388 -23.49 -6.82 -4.86
C GLY A 388 -22.22 -7.40 -4.23
N LEU A 389 -21.44 -8.18 -4.99
CA LEU A 389 -20.09 -8.59 -4.61
C LEU A 389 -19.16 -7.38 -4.70
N VAL A 390 -18.47 -7.07 -3.60
CA VAL A 390 -17.49 -5.99 -3.51
C VAL A 390 -16.22 -6.52 -2.85
N ILE A 391 -15.06 -6.19 -3.42
CA ILE A 391 -13.77 -6.62 -2.91
C ILE A 391 -12.83 -5.42 -2.86
N SER A 392 -12.21 -5.22 -1.70
CA SER A 392 -11.15 -4.24 -1.50
C SER A 392 -9.86 -4.99 -1.14
N LEU A 393 -8.85 -4.88 -2.00
CA LEU A 393 -7.59 -5.63 -1.93
C LEU A 393 -6.42 -4.67 -1.82
N THR A 394 -5.50 -4.95 -0.90
CA THR A 394 -4.15 -4.38 -0.97
C THR A 394 -3.14 -5.52 -1.07
N SER A 395 -2.24 -5.45 -2.04
CA SER A 395 -1.16 -6.41 -2.28
C SER A 395 0.16 -5.68 -2.50
N THR A 396 1.26 -6.31 -2.11
CA THR A 396 2.58 -5.70 -2.13
C THR A 396 3.68 -6.74 -2.35
N VAL A 397 4.84 -6.28 -2.82
CA VAL A 397 6.14 -6.99 -2.66
C VAL A 397 7.03 -6.28 -1.64
N ASN A 398 6.41 -5.44 -0.82
CA ASN A 398 7.01 -4.49 0.09
C ASN A 398 7.71 -3.31 -0.63
N TYR A 399 9.04 -3.21 -0.67
CA TYR A 399 9.69 -2.08 -1.34
C TYR A 399 9.62 -2.14 -2.86
N TYR A 400 10.06 -1.06 -3.52
CA TYR A 400 10.22 -1.09 -4.97
C TYR A 400 11.16 -2.22 -5.41
N PHE A 401 10.58 -3.16 -6.18
CA PHE A 401 11.20 -4.41 -6.64
C PHE A 401 11.56 -5.40 -5.53
N GLY A 402 10.95 -5.27 -4.35
CA GLY A 402 11.13 -6.13 -3.20
C GLY A 402 12.59 -6.31 -2.81
N SER A 403 12.99 -7.57 -2.62
CA SER A 403 14.36 -7.99 -2.29
C SER A 403 15.43 -7.72 -3.36
N GLN A 404 15.05 -7.12 -4.50
CA GLN A 404 15.87 -6.93 -5.70
C GLN A 404 16.28 -8.25 -6.38
N LEU A 405 15.61 -9.35 -6.03
CA LEU A 405 15.82 -10.66 -6.64
C LEU A 405 14.72 -10.96 -7.66
N MET A 406 15.12 -11.26 -8.89
CA MET A 406 14.26 -11.87 -9.91
C MET A 406 14.71 -13.32 -10.15
N THR A 407 13.75 -14.25 -10.17
CA THR A 407 13.99 -15.66 -10.52
C THR A 407 14.10 -15.85 -12.04
N GLU A 408 14.62 -16.99 -12.48
CA GLU A 408 14.64 -17.35 -13.90
C GLU A 408 13.23 -17.44 -14.52
N ASP A 409 12.22 -17.74 -13.69
CA ASP A 409 10.80 -17.73 -14.05
C ASP A 409 10.19 -16.31 -14.14
N GLY A 410 11.01 -15.26 -13.95
CA GLY A 410 10.61 -13.86 -14.04
C GLY A 410 9.80 -13.36 -12.84
N ILE A 411 9.85 -14.07 -11.70
CA ILE A 411 9.17 -13.70 -10.46
C ILE A 411 10.08 -12.77 -9.67
N ILE A 412 9.56 -11.62 -9.24
CA ILE A 412 10.25 -10.68 -8.34
C ILE A 412 9.87 -11.06 -6.92
N LEU A 413 10.86 -11.27 -6.05
CA LEU A 413 10.65 -11.73 -4.68
C LEU A 413 10.49 -10.56 -3.72
N ASN A 414 9.50 -10.63 -2.84
CA ASN A 414 9.26 -9.62 -1.79
C ASN A 414 10.47 -9.44 -0.85
N ASP A 415 10.50 -8.31 -0.16
CA ASP A 415 11.30 -8.08 1.04
C ASP A 415 10.43 -7.89 2.29
N GLU A 416 9.38 -8.71 2.42
CA GLU A 416 8.37 -8.56 3.46
C GLU A 416 8.89 -8.86 4.87
N MET A 417 10.06 -9.50 4.99
CA MET A 417 10.70 -9.67 6.29
C MET A 417 11.06 -8.32 6.95
N ASP A 418 11.18 -7.23 6.18
CA ASP A 418 11.36 -5.88 6.72
C ASP A 418 10.17 -5.41 7.55
N ASP A 419 8.96 -5.91 7.34
CA ASP A 419 7.82 -5.49 8.15
C ASP A 419 7.89 -6.01 9.60
N PHE A 420 8.75 -6.97 9.91
CA PHE A 420 8.99 -7.37 11.30
C PHE A 420 9.83 -6.34 12.05
N SER A 421 9.57 -6.26 13.36
CA SER A 421 10.42 -5.55 14.29
C SER A 421 11.70 -6.33 14.57
N THR A 422 12.85 -5.66 14.42
CA THR A 422 14.15 -6.17 14.85
C THR A 422 14.50 -5.55 16.21
N PRO A 423 14.81 -6.32 17.26
CA PRO A 423 15.14 -5.75 18.56
C PRO A 423 16.20 -4.64 18.48
N GLY A 424 15.87 -3.47 19.03
CA GLY A 424 16.75 -2.30 19.07
C GLY A 424 16.93 -1.53 17.75
N THR A 425 16.21 -1.87 16.67
CA THR A 425 16.31 -1.19 15.35
C THR A 425 14.92 -0.96 14.75
N SER A 426 14.66 0.23 14.18
CA SER A 426 13.44 0.47 13.40
C SER A 426 13.49 -0.27 12.06
N ASN A 427 12.35 -0.71 11.54
CA ASN A 427 12.33 -1.22 10.17
C ASN A 427 12.43 -0.09 9.14
N GLY A 428 12.48 -0.42 7.85
CA GLY A 428 12.66 0.59 6.80
C GLY A 428 11.52 1.62 6.74
N PHE A 429 10.34 1.29 7.25
CA PHE A 429 9.18 2.18 7.37
C PHE A 429 9.23 3.11 8.58
N GLY A 430 10.29 2.98 9.38
CA GLY A 430 10.47 3.76 10.59
C GLY A 430 9.55 3.32 11.74
N TYR A 431 8.87 2.18 11.63
CA TYR A 431 8.20 1.60 12.79
C TYR A 431 9.23 1.14 13.80
N ILE A 432 9.01 1.53 15.06
CA ILE A 432 9.84 1.09 16.17
C ILE A 432 9.65 -0.40 16.39
N ALA A 433 10.72 -1.02 16.86
CA ALA A 433 10.72 -2.40 17.27
C ALA A 433 9.70 -2.63 18.41
N THR A 434 8.64 -3.38 18.13
CA THR A 434 7.65 -3.80 19.12
C THR A 434 7.77 -5.30 19.36
N PRO A 435 7.79 -5.78 20.61
CA PRO A 435 7.81 -7.22 20.90
C PRO A 435 6.64 -7.98 20.26
N ALA A 436 5.48 -7.32 20.14
CA ALA A 436 4.30 -7.87 19.44
C ALA A 436 4.60 -8.25 17.98
N ASN A 437 5.55 -7.58 17.34
CA ASN A 437 5.92 -7.78 15.95
C ASN A 437 7.36 -8.29 15.76
N TYR A 438 7.99 -8.89 16.78
CA TYR A 438 9.28 -9.58 16.60
C TYR A 438 9.17 -10.79 15.68
N ILE A 439 10.27 -11.11 14.99
CA ILE A 439 10.39 -12.22 14.04
C ILE A 439 10.24 -13.55 14.78
N ALA A 440 9.38 -14.42 14.26
CA ALA A 440 9.30 -15.82 14.67
C ALA A 440 8.99 -16.71 13.45
N PRO A 441 9.46 -17.98 13.42
CA PRO A 441 9.14 -18.92 12.35
C PRO A 441 7.64 -18.99 12.04
N TYR A 442 7.28 -18.90 10.75
CA TYR A 442 5.90 -18.97 10.24
C TYR A 442 4.94 -17.87 10.72
N LYS A 443 5.43 -16.87 11.47
CA LYS A 443 4.66 -15.69 11.84
C LYS A 443 4.42 -14.80 10.63
N ARG A 444 3.31 -14.07 10.60
CA ARG A 444 3.03 -13.00 9.62
C ARG A 444 3.39 -11.64 10.20
N PRO A 445 4.09 -10.77 9.47
CA PRO A 445 4.44 -9.46 10.00
C PRO A 445 3.23 -8.52 10.02
N LEU A 446 3.22 -7.60 10.98
CA LEU A 446 2.20 -6.55 11.10
C LEU A 446 2.23 -5.62 9.90
N SER A 447 1.07 -5.37 9.30
CA SER A 447 0.93 -4.55 8.08
C SER A 447 0.07 -3.32 8.31
N SER A 448 0.37 -2.24 7.59
CA SER A 448 -0.43 -1.00 7.58
C SER A 448 -1.64 -1.05 6.64
N ILE A 449 -1.76 -2.15 5.87
CA ILE A 449 -2.90 -2.41 4.99
C ILE A 449 -4.22 -2.28 5.77
N SER A 450 -5.16 -1.49 5.25
CA SER A 450 -6.48 -1.22 5.85
C SER A 450 -7.57 -1.05 4.78
N PRO A 451 -7.90 -2.10 4.01
CA PRO A 451 -9.02 -2.05 3.07
C PRO A 451 -10.33 -1.93 3.84
N THR A 452 -11.22 -1.04 3.40
CA THR A 452 -12.44 -0.70 4.12
C THR A 452 -13.64 -0.68 3.18
N ILE A 453 -14.75 -1.24 3.64
CA ILE A 453 -16.05 -1.22 2.94
C ILE A 453 -17.10 -0.61 3.88
N VAL A 454 -17.93 0.27 3.33
CA VAL A 454 -18.96 1.04 4.02
C VAL A 454 -20.34 0.67 3.48
N GLU A 455 -21.25 0.38 4.39
CA GLU A 455 -22.68 0.22 4.15
C GLU A 455 -23.47 1.32 4.86
N ASP A 456 -24.63 1.67 4.31
CA ASP A 456 -25.62 2.46 5.05
C ASP A 456 -26.36 1.61 6.08
N ASN A 457 -27.23 2.24 6.88
CA ASN A 457 -28.03 1.57 7.90
C ASN A 457 -29.00 0.50 7.37
N GLU A 458 -29.28 0.49 6.07
CA GLU A 458 -30.12 -0.50 5.41
C GLU A 458 -29.30 -1.70 4.89
N GLY A 459 -27.97 -1.66 5.03
CA GLY A 459 -27.07 -2.69 4.54
C GLY A 459 -26.74 -2.55 3.05
N ASN A 460 -27.02 -1.40 2.42
CA ASN A 460 -26.63 -1.18 1.04
C ASN A 460 -25.17 -0.73 0.96
N PHE A 461 -24.41 -1.30 0.03
CA PHE A 461 -23.05 -0.86 -0.27
C PHE A 461 -23.01 0.62 -0.69
N ARG A 462 -22.15 1.42 -0.05
CA ARG A 462 -21.99 2.85 -0.34
C ARG A 462 -20.62 3.19 -0.86
N PHE A 463 -19.57 2.66 -0.24
CA PHE A 463 -18.20 3.04 -0.55
C PHE A 463 -17.21 1.93 -0.17
N ALA A 464 -16.26 1.64 -1.04
CA ALA A 464 -15.11 0.80 -0.75
C ALA A 464 -13.83 1.57 -1.09
N THR A 465 -12.86 1.56 -0.20
CA THR A 465 -11.61 2.31 -0.35
C THR A 465 -10.47 1.66 0.40
N GLY A 466 -9.26 2.05 0.02
CA GLY A 466 -8.03 1.75 0.72
C GLY A 466 -6.88 2.39 -0.04
N ALA A 467 -5.66 2.17 0.45
CA ALA A 467 -4.50 2.84 -0.09
C ALA A 467 -3.26 1.93 -0.17
N ALA A 468 -2.30 2.40 -0.97
CA ALA A 468 -0.91 1.99 -0.96
C ALA A 468 -0.02 3.11 -0.39
N GLY A 469 1.19 2.74 0.05
CA GLY A 469 2.19 3.67 0.59
C GLY A 469 2.53 3.38 2.05
N GLY A 470 2.88 2.13 2.35
CA GLY A 470 3.36 1.66 3.66
C GLY A 470 2.59 2.20 4.87
N SER A 471 3.28 2.84 5.79
CA SER A 471 2.74 3.47 6.98
C SER A 471 1.70 4.55 6.69
N ARG A 472 1.71 5.17 5.51
CA ARG A 472 0.72 6.19 5.12
C ARG A 472 -0.63 5.61 4.73
N ILE A 473 -0.73 4.29 4.54
CA ILE A 473 -1.97 3.62 4.13
C ILE A 473 -3.13 3.97 5.07
N ILE A 474 -2.94 3.84 6.38
CA ILE A 474 -3.98 4.09 7.39
C ILE A 474 -4.49 5.54 7.28
N THR A 475 -3.57 6.51 7.29
CA THR A 475 -3.94 7.94 7.17
C THR A 475 -4.60 8.31 5.85
N ALA A 476 -4.19 7.68 4.74
CA ALA A 476 -4.76 7.96 3.42
C ALA A 476 -6.17 7.35 3.29
N THR A 477 -6.38 6.12 3.78
CA THR A 477 -7.70 5.51 3.89
C THR A 477 -8.63 6.34 4.77
N LEU A 478 -8.15 6.78 5.94
CA LEU A 478 -8.93 7.61 6.87
C LEU A 478 -9.40 8.93 6.27
N GLN A 479 -8.51 9.66 5.60
CA GLN A 479 -8.88 10.91 4.94
C GLN A 479 -9.90 10.69 3.82
N SER A 480 -9.76 9.61 3.03
CA SER A 480 -10.74 9.23 2.02
C SER A 480 -12.13 8.98 2.64
N LEU A 481 -12.18 8.24 3.76
CA LEU A 481 -13.42 7.98 4.50
C LEU A 481 -14.01 9.28 5.08
N TRP A 482 -13.20 10.12 5.72
CA TRP A 482 -13.63 11.40 6.29
C TRP A 482 -14.22 12.33 5.22
N HIS A 483 -13.56 12.49 4.08
CA HIS A 483 -14.03 13.33 2.98
C HIS A 483 -15.36 12.84 2.40
N VAL A 484 -15.52 11.53 2.19
CA VAL A 484 -16.75 10.96 1.62
C VAL A 484 -17.89 10.92 2.64
N LEU A 485 -17.63 10.48 3.87
CA LEU A 485 -18.67 10.19 4.86
C LEU A 485 -19.07 11.42 5.68
N ASP A 486 -18.12 12.24 6.11
CA ASP A 486 -18.40 13.40 6.97
C ASP A 486 -18.58 14.68 6.16
N GLN A 487 -17.80 14.87 5.09
CA GLN A 487 -17.87 16.08 4.25
C GLN A 487 -18.76 15.93 3.00
N GLY A 488 -19.25 14.71 2.73
CA GLY A 488 -20.15 14.45 1.60
C GLY A 488 -19.52 14.67 0.23
N MET A 489 -18.19 14.62 0.12
CA MET A 489 -17.49 14.79 -1.15
C MET A 489 -17.75 13.62 -2.10
N ASP A 490 -17.78 13.90 -3.41
CA ASP A 490 -17.72 12.82 -4.39
C ASP A 490 -16.37 12.09 -4.31
N VAL A 491 -16.36 10.82 -4.71
CA VAL A 491 -15.23 9.92 -4.49
C VAL A 491 -13.94 10.39 -5.19
N GLN A 492 -14.02 11.06 -6.33
CA GLN A 492 -12.83 11.53 -7.02
C GLN A 492 -12.26 12.78 -6.36
N SER A 493 -13.13 13.72 -5.96
CA SER A 493 -12.71 14.89 -5.18
C SER A 493 -12.09 14.48 -3.85
N ALA A 494 -12.69 13.51 -3.14
CA ALA A 494 -12.17 12.99 -1.88
C ALA A 494 -10.77 12.37 -2.03
N ILE A 495 -10.55 11.56 -3.06
CA ILE A 495 -9.24 10.96 -3.35
C ILE A 495 -8.19 12.01 -3.75
N ASN A 496 -8.62 13.05 -4.47
CA ASN A 496 -7.74 14.13 -4.93
C ASN A 496 -7.38 15.14 -3.84
N ALA A 497 -8.17 15.24 -2.77
CA ALA A 497 -7.91 16.14 -1.65
C ALA A 497 -6.46 16.03 -1.15
N PRO A 498 -5.78 17.15 -0.84
CA PRO A 498 -4.43 17.14 -0.26
C PRO A 498 -4.39 16.31 1.03
N ARG A 499 -3.28 15.60 1.27
CA ARG A 499 -3.18 14.71 2.44
C ARG A 499 -2.20 15.21 3.50
N LEU A 500 -2.57 14.94 4.75
CA LEU A 500 -1.64 14.92 5.88
C LEU A 500 -1.26 13.49 6.23
N HIS A 501 -0.19 13.35 7.01
CA HIS A 501 0.18 12.08 7.64
C HIS A 501 0.97 12.34 8.91
N ASP A 502 0.56 11.66 9.96
CA ASP A 502 1.23 11.56 11.24
C ASP A 502 1.14 10.10 11.69
N GLN A 503 2.23 9.60 12.25
CA GLN A 503 2.33 8.24 12.79
C GLN A 503 3.00 8.25 14.16
N ILE A 504 2.90 9.39 14.86
CA ILE A 504 3.51 9.77 16.14
C ILE A 504 5.03 9.93 16.05
N ILE A 505 5.70 9.02 15.33
CA ILE A 505 7.16 8.93 15.25
C ILE A 505 7.57 8.83 13.77
N PRO A 506 8.29 9.82 13.21
CA PRO A 506 8.97 10.91 13.91
C PRO A 506 7.92 11.92 14.40
N LEU A 507 8.28 12.77 15.37
CA LEU A 507 7.43 13.85 15.86
C LEU A 507 7.25 14.93 14.79
N THR A 508 6.53 14.62 13.73
CA THR A 508 6.24 15.51 12.62
C THR A 508 4.92 15.13 11.96
N THR A 509 4.12 16.15 11.70
CA THR A 509 2.91 16.05 10.90
C THR A 509 3.26 16.52 9.50
N THR A 510 3.26 15.59 8.55
CA THR A 510 3.63 15.88 7.16
C THR A 510 2.41 16.25 6.33
N PHE A 511 2.50 17.33 5.56
CA PHE A 511 1.44 17.80 4.67
C PHE A 511 1.93 17.82 3.21
N GLU A 512 1.08 17.44 2.27
CA GLU A 512 1.40 17.64 0.86
C GLU A 512 1.55 19.13 0.51
N TYR A 513 2.40 19.48 -0.46
CA TYR A 513 2.62 20.89 -0.87
C TYR A 513 1.34 21.65 -1.27
N THR A 514 0.30 20.93 -1.68
CA THR A 514 -0.98 21.49 -2.10
C THR A 514 -1.97 21.67 -0.96
N TYR A 515 -1.60 21.36 0.29
CA TYR A 515 -2.45 21.57 1.46
C TYR A 515 -2.62 23.07 1.73
N ASP A 516 -3.77 23.46 2.31
CA ASP A 516 -4.07 24.85 2.59
C ASP A 516 -3.09 25.47 3.62
N ASN A 517 -2.53 26.63 3.27
CA ASN A 517 -1.52 27.31 4.10
C ASN A 517 -2.11 27.86 5.41
N ALA A 518 -3.39 28.26 5.44
CA ALA A 518 -4.02 28.72 6.67
C ALA A 518 -4.27 27.55 7.64
N THR A 519 -4.64 26.37 7.12
CA THR A 519 -4.75 25.15 7.92
C THR A 519 -3.40 24.71 8.48
N THR A 520 -2.36 24.63 7.66
CA THR A 520 -1.01 24.24 8.16
C THR A 520 -0.45 25.25 9.16
N ALA A 521 -0.68 26.56 8.98
CA ALA A 521 -0.32 27.58 9.97
C ALA A 521 -1.11 27.43 11.28
N TYR A 522 -2.40 27.10 11.20
CA TYR A 522 -3.21 26.79 12.39
C TYR A 522 -2.67 25.57 13.14
N MET A 523 -2.33 24.49 12.44
CA MET A 523 -1.71 23.31 13.04
C MET A 523 -0.39 23.66 13.75
N ALA A 524 0.47 24.45 13.11
CA ALA A 524 1.71 24.91 13.73
C ALA A 524 1.46 25.76 14.99
N ALA A 525 0.42 26.61 14.99
CA ALA A 525 0.05 27.44 16.15
C ALA A 525 -0.45 26.61 17.34
N LEU A 526 -0.99 25.42 17.11
CA LEU A 526 -1.37 24.44 18.15
C LEU A 526 -0.19 23.57 18.61
N GLY A 527 1.01 23.76 18.04
CA GLY A 527 2.24 23.05 18.42
C GLY A 527 2.59 21.84 17.57
N HIS A 528 1.85 21.55 16.49
CA HIS A 528 2.21 20.47 15.56
C HIS A 528 3.52 20.80 14.83
N ASN A 529 4.43 19.82 14.73
CA ASN A 529 5.67 19.99 13.99
C ASN A 529 5.45 19.77 12.50
N VAL A 530 4.95 20.81 11.83
CA VAL A 530 4.57 20.79 10.41
C VAL A 530 5.79 20.63 9.52
N SER A 531 5.72 19.66 8.60
CA SER A 531 6.67 19.48 7.52
C SER A 531 5.94 19.26 6.20
N TRP A 532 6.60 19.56 5.08
CA TRP A 532 5.98 19.45 3.76
C TRP A 532 6.60 18.34 2.92
N VAL A 533 5.75 17.70 2.11
CA VAL A 533 6.15 16.62 1.21
C VAL A 533 5.54 16.80 -0.17
N ALA A 534 6.23 16.28 -1.19
CA ALA A 534 5.65 16.18 -2.52
C ALA A 534 4.42 15.26 -2.52
N PRO A 535 3.38 15.59 -3.30
CA PRO A 535 2.26 14.67 -3.50
C PRO A 535 2.70 13.32 -4.05
N GLY A 536 1.95 12.27 -3.70
CA GLY A 536 2.14 10.92 -4.26
C GLY A 536 2.96 9.97 -3.38
N GLN A 537 3.05 10.26 -2.08
CA GLN A 537 3.62 9.32 -1.09
C GLN A 537 2.66 8.18 -0.71
N SER A 538 1.39 8.32 -1.07
CA SER A 538 0.36 7.29 -0.96
C SER A 538 -0.55 7.36 -2.18
N VAL A 539 -1.25 6.26 -2.46
CA VAL A 539 -2.13 6.13 -3.63
C VAL A 539 -3.43 5.50 -3.20
N VAL A 540 -4.55 6.18 -3.43
CA VAL A 540 -5.89 5.74 -2.99
C VAL A 540 -6.72 5.30 -4.20
N GLN A 541 -7.47 4.20 -4.04
CA GLN A 541 -8.50 3.79 -5.00
C GLN A 541 -9.83 3.67 -4.28
N GLY A 542 -10.92 3.98 -4.98
CA GLY A 542 -12.25 3.94 -4.39
C GLY A 542 -13.35 3.66 -5.39
N VAL A 543 -14.39 2.98 -4.92
CA VAL A 543 -15.63 2.73 -5.67
C VAL A 543 -16.82 3.06 -4.78
N THR A 544 -17.76 3.84 -5.28
CA THR A 544 -19.05 4.08 -4.64
C THR A 544 -20.19 3.50 -5.47
N ARG A 545 -21.35 3.32 -4.83
CA ARG A 545 -22.61 3.01 -5.51
C ARG A 545 -23.73 3.86 -4.94
N ASP A 546 -24.47 4.51 -5.81
CA ASP A 546 -25.62 5.33 -5.41
C ASP A 546 -26.91 4.49 -5.23
N SER A 547 -27.97 5.16 -4.75
CA SER A 547 -29.29 4.56 -4.56
C SER A 547 -29.99 4.15 -5.86
N ASN A 548 -29.56 4.65 -7.01
CA ASN A 548 -30.02 4.24 -8.34
C ASN A 548 -29.24 3.03 -8.89
N GLY A 549 -28.32 2.48 -8.10
CA GLY A 549 -27.45 1.37 -8.47
C GLY A 549 -26.32 1.74 -9.41
N VAL A 550 -26.01 3.03 -9.57
CA VAL A 550 -24.92 3.54 -10.41
C VAL A 550 -23.61 3.52 -9.63
N PHE A 551 -22.61 2.85 -10.18
CA PHE A 551 -21.26 2.88 -9.67
C PHE A 551 -20.54 4.15 -10.09
N ALA A 552 -19.69 4.68 -9.20
CA ALA A 552 -18.64 5.61 -9.56
C ALA A 552 -17.31 5.04 -9.09
N ALA A 553 -16.28 5.08 -9.95
CA ALA A 553 -14.94 4.60 -9.59
C ALA A 553 -13.93 5.73 -9.73
N ALA A 554 -13.03 5.84 -8.77
CA ALA A 554 -12.00 6.86 -8.73
C ALA A 554 -10.63 6.29 -8.37
N SER A 555 -9.63 6.97 -8.90
CA SER A 555 -8.23 6.59 -8.84
C SER A 555 -7.38 7.81 -8.62
N ASP A 556 -6.33 7.66 -7.82
CA ASP A 556 -5.46 8.78 -7.46
C ASP A 556 -4.78 9.42 -8.70
N GLY A 557 -4.93 10.73 -8.82
CA GLY A 557 -4.23 11.52 -9.84
C GLY A 557 -2.71 11.60 -9.63
N ARG A 558 -2.22 11.39 -8.40
CA ARG A 558 -0.80 11.52 -8.04
C ARG A 558 0.09 10.44 -8.68
N LYS A 559 -0.50 9.29 -9.03
CA LYS A 559 0.18 8.24 -9.81
C LYS A 559 -0.25 8.37 -11.27
N LEU A 560 0.71 8.69 -12.13
CA LEU A 560 0.47 9.16 -13.50
C LEU A 560 -0.31 8.16 -14.36
N ASP A 561 -0.16 6.87 -14.09
CA ASP A 561 -0.79 5.79 -14.86
C ASP A 561 -2.00 5.17 -14.15
N SER A 562 -2.36 5.62 -12.94
CA SER A 562 -3.53 5.13 -12.22
C SER A 562 -4.82 5.52 -12.92
N GLY A 563 -5.86 4.71 -12.80
CA GLY A 563 -7.15 5.05 -13.38
C GLY A 563 -8.19 3.98 -13.14
N SER A 564 -9.46 4.38 -13.22
CA SER A 564 -10.61 3.54 -12.95
C SER A 564 -11.43 3.30 -14.22
N THR A 565 -12.18 2.20 -14.24
CA THR A 565 -13.08 1.86 -15.33
C THR A 565 -14.39 1.32 -14.75
N VAL A 566 -15.52 1.80 -15.28
CA VAL A 566 -16.86 1.33 -14.94
C VAL A 566 -17.55 0.81 -16.20
N TYR A 567 -18.41 -0.17 -16.03
CA TYR A 567 -19.20 -0.85 -17.06
C TYR A 567 -20.67 -0.95 -16.65
#